data_AF-A0A3C0ID76-F1
#
_entry.id   AF-A0A3C0ID76-F1
#
_cell.length_a   1.000
_cell.length_b   1.000
_cell.length_c   1.000
_cell.angle_alpha   90.00
_cell.angle_beta   90.00
_cell.angle_gamma   90.00
#
_symmetry.space_group_name_H-M   'P 1'
#
loop_
_entity.id
_entity.type
_entity.pdbx_description
1 polymer ?
#
loop_
_entity_poly.entity_id
_entity_poly.type
_entity_poly.pdbx_seq_one_letter_code
_entity_poly.pdbx_strand_id
1 'polypeptide(L)'
;MYKGSQPTDGGNFLFTESEKNDFLTKEPKAAKYIKPLISAHEFINGEKRYCLWLVDVEPNELKQMPNVLKRIEGVRKMRLASSKKQTQDWANKPTLFTENRQPETNYILIPSHSSENRNYIPIGFMTKDDILNNSCLSVPNATLYNFGILTSAMHMAWVKATCGRLESR
;
A
#
# COMPACT_ATOMS: atom_id res chain seq x y z
N MET A 1 5.04 -11.32 -10.85
CA MET A 1 4.30 -10.67 -9.75
C MET A 1 5.29 -9.81 -8.98
N TYR A 2 4.88 -8.63 -8.52
CA TYR A 2 5.74 -7.75 -7.71
C TYR A 2 5.11 -7.53 -6.34
N LYS A 3 5.94 -7.41 -5.30
CA LYS A 3 5.45 -7.03 -3.97
C LYS A 3 5.00 -5.57 -3.97
N GLY A 4 3.96 -5.25 -3.21
CA GLY A 4 3.50 -3.88 -3.04
C GLY A 4 4.48 -2.98 -2.29
N SER A 5 4.10 -1.70 -2.18
CA SER A 5 4.94 -0.66 -1.59
C SER A 5 4.94 -0.73 -0.06
N GLN A 6 6.12 -0.60 0.55
CA GLN A 6 6.30 -0.67 2.01
C GLN A 6 6.46 0.73 2.61
N PRO A 7 5.54 1.20 3.48
CA PRO A 7 5.60 2.55 4.05
C PRO A 7 6.77 2.76 5.02
N THR A 8 6.88 1.88 6.02
CA THR A 8 7.77 2.02 7.19
C THR A 8 7.72 3.45 7.74
N ASP A 9 6.52 3.86 8.13
CA ASP A 9 6.16 5.24 8.47
C ASP A 9 5.57 5.37 9.89
N GLY A 10 5.33 4.26 10.58
CA GLY A 10 4.71 4.24 11.90
C GLY A 10 3.23 4.64 11.87
N GLY A 11 2.56 4.53 10.72
CA GLY A 11 1.18 4.97 10.54
C GLY A 11 1.01 6.47 10.30
N ASN A 12 2.09 7.25 10.25
CA ASN A 12 2.01 8.70 10.05
C ASN A 12 1.40 9.09 8.70
N PHE A 13 1.57 8.29 7.65
CA PHE A 13 1.00 8.53 6.34
C PHE A 13 -0.29 7.77 6.09
N LEU A 14 -0.84 7.05 7.07
CA LEU A 14 -2.03 6.21 6.90
C LEU A 14 -3.25 6.89 7.52
N PHE A 15 -4.40 6.76 6.84
CA PHE A 15 -5.65 7.35 7.27
C PHE A 15 -6.82 6.38 7.04
N THR A 16 -7.71 6.29 8.02
CA THR A 16 -9.09 5.87 7.81
C THR A 16 -9.88 6.93 7.03
N GLU A 17 -11.08 6.60 6.55
CA GLU A 17 -11.93 7.57 5.86
C GLU A 17 -12.28 8.78 6.72
N SER A 18 -12.56 8.59 8.01
CA SER A 18 -12.85 9.69 8.95
C SER A 18 -11.61 10.56 9.16
N GLU A 19 -10.45 9.97 9.46
CA GLU A 19 -9.21 10.73 9.67
C GLU A 19 -8.80 11.51 8.43
N LYS A 20 -9.01 10.95 7.23
CA LYS A 20 -8.78 11.65 5.96
C LYS A 20 -9.66 12.89 5.86
N ASN A 21 -10.96 12.76 6.12
CA ASN A 21 -11.89 13.88 6.04
C ASN A 21 -11.52 14.98 7.05
N ASP A 22 -11.23 14.60 8.30
CA ASP A 22 -10.81 15.53 9.34
C ASP A 22 -9.47 16.20 9.03
N PHE A 23 -8.55 15.49 8.37
CA PHE A 23 -7.28 16.06 7.94
C PHE A 23 -7.49 17.09 6.82
N LEU A 24 -8.35 16.80 5.85
CA LEU A 24 -8.60 17.68 4.71
C LEU A 24 -9.41 18.93 5.07
N THR A 25 -10.20 18.93 6.15
CA THR A 25 -10.80 20.17 6.65
C THR A 25 -9.76 21.15 7.18
N LYS A 26 -8.69 20.64 7.80
CA LYS A 26 -7.59 21.44 8.35
C LYS A 26 -6.56 21.82 7.29
N GLU A 27 -6.37 20.98 6.28
CA GLU A 27 -5.36 21.17 5.25
C GLU A 27 -5.86 20.76 3.85
N PRO A 28 -6.75 21.56 3.22
CA PRO A 28 -7.37 21.19 1.94
C PRO A 28 -6.38 20.97 0.80
N LYS A 29 -5.23 21.68 0.80
CA LYS A 29 -4.18 21.56 -0.22
C LYS A 29 -3.55 20.16 -0.28
N ALA A 30 -3.67 19.38 0.79
CA ALA A 30 -3.18 18.00 0.82
C ALA A 30 -4.05 17.02 -0.01
N ALA A 31 -5.25 17.42 -0.45
CA ALA A 31 -6.19 16.54 -1.15
C ALA A 31 -5.57 15.84 -2.37
N LYS A 32 -4.72 16.54 -3.13
CA LYS A 32 -4.05 15.97 -4.31
C LYS A 32 -2.99 14.90 -3.99
N TYR A 33 -2.52 14.87 -2.75
CA TYR A 33 -1.54 13.91 -2.24
C TYR A 33 -2.18 12.75 -1.49
N ILE A 34 -3.49 12.79 -1.25
CA ILE A 34 -4.21 11.71 -0.64
C ILE A 34 -4.65 10.73 -1.72
N LYS A 35 -4.18 9.49 -1.62
CA LYS A 35 -4.51 8.40 -2.54
C LYS A 35 -5.13 7.22 -1.79
N PRO A 36 -6.00 6.41 -2.43
CA PRO A 36 -6.42 5.12 -1.88
C PRO A 36 -5.18 4.26 -1.58
N LEU A 37 -5.18 3.58 -0.44
CA LEU A 37 -4.18 2.58 -0.08
C LEU A 37 -4.86 1.22 0.00
N ILE A 38 -4.49 0.31 -0.89
CA ILE A 38 -5.08 -1.01 -0.97
C ILE A 38 -4.16 -2.02 -0.29
N SER A 39 -4.64 -2.54 0.83
CA SER A 39 -4.01 -3.54 1.68
C SER A 39 -4.85 -4.82 1.67
N ALA A 40 -4.24 -5.95 2.04
CA ALA A 40 -4.90 -7.25 1.95
C ALA A 40 -6.21 -7.31 2.78
N HIS A 41 -6.20 -6.79 3.99
CA HIS A 41 -7.37 -6.78 4.88
C HIS A 41 -8.51 -5.93 4.29
N GLU A 42 -8.18 -4.69 3.94
CA GLU A 42 -9.12 -3.71 3.41
C GLU A 42 -9.72 -4.17 2.08
N PHE A 43 -8.90 -4.75 1.19
CA PHE A 43 -9.37 -5.32 -0.06
C PHE A 43 -10.34 -6.49 0.15
N ILE A 44 -10.00 -7.42 1.06
CA ILE A 44 -10.82 -8.61 1.31
C ILE A 44 -12.16 -8.25 1.97
N ASN A 45 -12.17 -7.22 2.84
CA ASN A 45 -13.34 -6.82 3.62
C ASN A 45 -14.14 -5.67 3.00
N GLY A 46 -13.68 -5.10 1.87
CA GLY A 46 -14.32 -3.95 1.24
C GLY A 46 -14.19 -2.65 2.04
N GLU A 47 -13.16 -2.55 2.88
CA GLU A 47 -12.90 -1.36 3.69
C GLU A 47 -12.05 -0.35 2.91
N LYS A 48 -12.12 0.91 3.33
CA LYS A 48 -11.36 1.99 2.70
C LYS A 48 -10.24 2.47 3.60
N ARG A 49 -9.08 2.63 2.99
CA ARG A 49 -7.91 3.25 3.61
C ARG A 49 -7.23 4.16 2.62
N TYR A 50 -6.55 5.17 3.16
CA TYR A 50 -5.90 6.20 2.38
C TYR A 50 -4.48 6.40 2.88
N CYS A 51 -3.63 6.94 2.01
CA CYS A 51 -2.31 7.38 2.39
C CYS A 51 -1.93 8.76 1.83
N LEU A 52 -1.01 9.43 2.51
CA LEU A 52 -0.24 10.53 1.92
C LEU A 52 0.81 9.96 0.97
N TRP A 53 0.59 10.15 -0.33
CA TRP A 53 1.49 9.78 -1.40
C TRP A 53 2.22 11.02 -1.92
N LEU A 54 3.43 11.25 -1.38
CA LEU A 54 4.21 12.48 -1.59
C LEU A 54 5.35 12.30 -2.61
N VAL A 55 5.18 11.38 -3.55
CA VAL A 55 6.14 11.21 -4.66
C VAL A 55 6.14 12.50 -5.48
N ASP A 56 7.33 13.01 -5.78
CA ASP A 56 7.58 14.23 -6.55
C ASP A 56 6.88 15.50 -6.03
N VAL A 57 6.60 15.56 -4.71
CA VAL A 57 6.07 16.77 -4.09
C VAL A 57 7.09 17.91 -4.15
N GLU A 58 6.65 19.08 -4.62
CA GLU A 58 7.50 20.26 -4.68
C GLU A 58 7.72 20.87 -3.28
N PRO A 59 8.95 21.28 -2.92
CA PRO A 59 9.24 21.88 -1.61
C PRO A 59 8.39 23.12 -1.30
N ASN A 60 8.03 23.90 -2.33
CA ASN A 60 7.21 25.10 -2.17
C ASN A 60 5.76 24.77 -1.80
N GLU A 61 5.25 23.60 -2.16
CA GLU A 61 3.92 23.16 -1.79
C GLU A 61 3.90 22.57 -0.38
N LEU A 62 4.94 21.81 0.00
CA LEU A 62 5.09 21.30 1.37
C LEU A 62 5.11 22.43 2.40
N LYS A 63 5.77 23.56 2.11
CA LYS A 63 5.78 24.74 2.99
C LYS A 63 4.39 25.29 3.29
N GLN A 64 3.42 25.04 2.41
CA GLN A 64 2.04 25.50 2.55
C GLN A 64 1.15 24.48 3.28
N MET A 65 1.70 23.36 3.73
CA MET A 65 0.99 22.23 4.34
C MET A 65 1.64 21.85 5.69
N PRO A 66 1.49 22.69 6.74
CA PRO A 66 2.11 22.46 8.04
C PRO A 66 1.71 21.14 8.71
N ASN A 67 0.51 20.60 8.47
CA ASN A 67 0.08 19.33 9.05
C ASN A 67 0.73 18.14 8.33
N VAL A 68 0.92 18.20 7.01
CA VAL A 68 1.74 17.25 6.25
C VAL A 68 3.19 17.28 6.74
N LEU A 69 3.77 18.45 6.97
CA LEU A 69 5.12 18.58 7.54
C LEU A 69 5.26 17.90 8.90
N LYS A 70 4.25 18.03 9.78
CA LYS A 70 4.22 17.30 11.06
C LYS A 70 4.23 15.78 10.87
N ARG A 71 3.46 15.26 9.91
CA ARG A 71 3.47 13.81 9.59
C ARG A 71 4.83 13.35 9.06
N ILE A 72 5.45 14.13 8.16
CA ILE A 72 6.80 13.86 7.62
C ILE A 72 7.83 13.78 8.76
N GLU A 73 7.77 14.72 9.71
CA GLU A 73 8.67 14.71 10.87
C GLU A 73 8.41 13.50 11.78
N GLY A 74 7.15 13.09 11.94
CA GLY A 74 6.78 11.84 12.62
C GLY A 74 7.43 10.61 11.98
N VAL A 75 7.40 10.52 10.65
CA VAL A 75 8.08 9.45 9.89
C VAL A 75 9.59 9.48 10.13
N ARG A 76 10.20 10.67 10.02
CA ARG A 76 11.65 10.84 10.24
C ARG A 76 12.07 10.38 11.63
N LYS A 77 11.37 10.84 12.68
CA LYS A 77 11.64 10.46 14.07
C LYS A 77 11.51 8.96 14.29
N MET A 78 10.44 8.34 13.79
CA MET A 78 10.22 6.91 13.89
C MET A 78 11.36 6.12 13.23
N ARG A 79 11.75 6.51 12.00
CA ARG A 79 12.83 5.84 11.26
C ARG A 79 14.19 5.95 11.96
N LEU A 80 14.53 7.13 12.50
CA LEU A 80 15.76 7.35 13.28
C LEU A 80 15.80 6.52 14.57
N ALA A 81 14.64 6.25 15.18
CA ALA A 81 14.55 5.43 16.39
C ALA A 81 14.66 3.91 16.10
N SER A 82 14.68 3.48 14.84
CA SER A 82 14.79 2.07 14.48
C SER A 82 16.17 1.50 14.82
N SER A 83 16.25 0.23 15.24
CA SER A 83 17.52 -0.49 15.40
C SER A 83 18.16 -0.90 14.07
N LYS A 84 17.39 -0.91 12.98
CA LYS A 84 17.87 -1.31 11.64
C LYS A 84 18.52 -0.12 10.94
N LYS A 85 19.81 -0.24 10.62
CA LYS A 85 20.59 0.82 9.95
C LYS A 85 19.94 1.30 8.64
N GLN A 86 19.46 0.37 7.82
CA GLN A 86 18.77 0.70 6.57
C GLN A 86 17.51 1.56 6.80
N THR A 87 16.73 1.29 7.85
CA THR A 87 15.55 2.09 8.20
C THR A 87 15.94 3.49 8.66
N GLN A 88 17.03 3.62 9.43
CA GLN A 88 17.56 4.92 9.83
C GLN A 88 18.00 5.75 8.62
N ASP A 89 18.66 5.14 7.64
CA ASP A 89 19.13 5.85 6.44
C ASP A 89 17.95 6.39 5.60
N TRP A 90 16.80 5.70 5.62
CA TRP A 90 15.54 6.17 5.03
C TRP A 90 14.91 7.38 5.74
N ALA A 91 15.40 7.79 6.91
CA ALA A 91 15.00 9.04 7.54
C ALA A 91 15.46 10.28 6.75
N ASN A 92 16.43 10.13 5.84
CA ASN A 92 16.86 11.19 4.92
C ASN A 92 15.88 11.40 3.75
N LYS A 93 14.97 10.45 3.51
CA LYS A 93 13.90 10.54 2.50
C LYS A 93 12.53 10.32 3.15
N PRO A 94 12.12 11.19 4.10
CA PRO A 94 10.95 10.94 4.95
C PRO A 94 9.61 11.11 4.22
N THR A 95 9.60 11.74 3.04
CA THR A 95 8.41 11.88 2.19
C THR A 95 8.06 10.61 1.42
N LEU A 96 9.01 9.69 1.25
CA LEU A 96 8.86 8.50 0.44
C LEU A 96 8.63 7.26 1.29
N PHE A 97 7.88 6.31 0.76
CA PHE A 97 7.83 4.94 1.26
C PHE A 97 9.22 4.28 1.09
N THR A 98 9.62 3.42 2.03
CA THR A 98 10.96 2.80 2.01
C THR A 98 11.15 1.80 0.88
N GLU A 99 10.08 1.24 0.36
CA GLU A 99 10.10 0.45 -0.87
C GLU A 99 8.93 0.92 -1.72
N ASN A 100 9.14 1.90 -2.60
CA ASN A 100 8.11 2.29 -3.57
C ASN A 100 8.15 1.30 -4.74
N ARG A 101 7.09 0.52 -4.89
CA ARG A 101 6.89 -0.47 -5.97
C ARG A 101 5.54 -0.29 -6.66
N GLN A 102 4.99 0.93 -6.60
CA GLN A 102 3.70 1.21 -7.22
C GLN A 102 3.81 1.00 -8.74
N PRO A 103 2.95 0.16 -9.36
CA PRO A 103 2.93 0.01 -10.80
C PRO A 103 2.55 1.31 -11.51
N GLU A 104 3.16 1.59 -12.66
CA GLU A 104 2.82 2.75 -13.50
C GLU A 104 1.56 2.52 -14.36
N THR A 105 1.09 1.27 -14.41
CA THR A 105 -0.08 0.83 -15.19
C THR A 105 -1.11 0.14 -14.29
N ASN A 106 -2.31 -0.05 -14.83
CA ASN A 106 -3.33 -0.85 -14.16
C ASN A 106 -2.83 -2.28 -13.93
N TYR A 107 -3.27 -2.88 -12.83
CA TYR A 107 -2.70 -4.14 -12.35
C TYR A 107 -3.79 -5.03 -11.73
N ILE A 108 -3.53 -6.34 -11.68
CA ILE A 108 -4.28 -7.24 -10.79
C ILE A 108 -3.59 -7.24 -9.42
N LEU A 109 -4.38 -7.01 -8.38
CA LEU A 109 -3.99 -7.16 -6.98
C LEU A 109 -4.24 -8.60 -6.54
N ILE A 110 -3.26 -9.15 -5.80
CA ILE A 110 -3.36 -10.46 -5.14
C ILE A 110 -2.98 -10.26 -3.66
N PRO A 111 -3.86 -10.55 -2.69
CA PRO A 111 -3.48 -10.54 -1.28
C PRO A 111 -2.38 -11.56 -1.00
N SER A 112 -1.35 -11.18 -0.24
CA SER A 112 -0.26 -12.12 0.10
C SER A 112 -0.73 -13.17 1.11
N HIS A 113 -1.75 -12.84 1.90
CA HIS A 113 -2.32 -13.68 2.94
C HIS A 113 -3.84 -13.56 2.90
N SER A 114 -4.53 -14.71 2.94
CA SER A 114 -5.98 -14.82 3.03
C SER A 114 -6.33 -16.16 3.69
N SER A 115 -7.50 -16.27 4.32
CA SER A 115 -7.92 -17.55 4.92
C SER A 115 -7.94 -18.70 3.90
N GLU A 116 -7.41 -19.82 4.35
CA GLU A 116 -7.39 -21.16 3.78
C GLU A 116 -8.78 -21.74 3.51
N ASN A 117 -9.82 -21.25 4.21
CA ASN A 117 -11.21 -21.71 4.04
C ASN A 117 -11.82 -21.28 2.69
N ARG A 118 -11.16 -20.37 1.96
CA ARG A 118 -11.63 -19.91 0.65
C ARG A 118 -11.21 -20.90 -0.44
N ASN A 119 -12.14 -21.23 -1.33
CA ASN A 119 -11.83 -22.03 -2.52
C ASN A 119 -10.89 -21.29 -3.50
N TYR A 120 -11.01 -19.96 -3.55
CA TYR A 120 -10.21 -19.08 -4.38
C TYR A 120 -9.65 -17.93 -3.55
N ILE A 121 -8.40 -17.56 -3.81
CA ILE A 121 -7.84 -16.31 -3.30
C ILE A 121 -8.58 -15.16 -3.99
N PRO A 122 -9.19 -14.23 -3.25
CA PRO A 122 -9.84 -13.07 -3.85
C PRO A 122 -8.77 -12.19 -4.49
N ILE A 123 -8.89 -11.92 -5.79
CA ILE A 123 -8.02 -11.02 -6.55
C ILE A 123 -8.89 -10.03 -7.32
N GLY A 124 -8.34 -8.89 -7.72
CA GLY A 124 -9.12 -7.86 -8.39
C GLY A 124 -8.28 -6.92 -9.25
N PHE A 125 -8.92 -6.25 -10.20
CA PHE A 125 -8.27 -5.19 -10.98
C PHE A 125 -8.22 -3.89 -10.19
N MET A 126 -7.09 -3.22 -10.28
CA MET A 126 -6.81 -1.93 -9.66
C MET A 126 -6.25 -0.96 -10.69
N THR A 127 -6.41 0.33 -10.43
CA THR A 127 -5.83 1.39 -11.22
C THR A 127 -4.44 1.76 -10.72
N LYS A 128 -3.62 2.41 -11.56
CA LYS A 128 -2.31 2.94 -11.12
C LYS A 128 -2.41 3.95 -9.97
N ASP A 129 -3.58 4.55 -9.75
CA ASP A 129 -3.83 5.52 -8.68
C ASP A 129 -4.16 4.87 -7.33
N ASP A 130 -4.46 3.57 -7.32
CA ASP A 130 -4.68 2.77 -6.13
C ASP A 130 -3.33 2.31 -5.58
N ILE A 131 -2.84 2.93 -4.52
CA ILE A 131 -1.50 2.65 -3.97
C ILE A 131 -1.50 1.26 -3.35
N LEU A 132 -0.66 0.38 -3.86
CA LEU A 132 -0.56 -1.00 -3.41
C LEU A 132 0.30 -1.11 -2.16
N ASN A 133 -0.25 -1.65 -1.07
CA ASN A 133 0.51 -1.94 0.13
C ASN A 133 1.29 -3.26 0.02
N ASN A 134 2.40 -3.37 0.76
CA ASN A 134 3.26 -4.55 0.81
C ASN A 134 2.61 -5.83 1.37
N SER A 135 1.38 -5.75 1.90
CA SER A 135 0.54 -6.91 2.23
C SER A 135 -0.07 -7.58 0.98
N CYS A 136 0.07 -6.97 -0.19
CA CYS A 136 -0.40 -7.48 -1.47
C CYS A 136 0.74 -7.61 -2.50
N LEU A 137 0.43 -8.34 -3.57
CA LEU A 137 1.23 -8.48 -4.79
C LEU A 137 0.48 -7.87 -5.98
N SER A 138 1.23 -7.43 -6.99
CA SER A 138 0.68 -6.95 -8.27
C SER A 138 1.08 -7.84 -9.45
N VAL A 139 0.19 -7.84 -10.44
CA VAL A 139 0.48 -8.23 -11.83
C VAL A 139 0.19 -7.02 -12.72
N PRO A 140 1.19 -6.17 -13.01
CA PRO A 140 1.03 -5.04 -13.93
C PRO A 140 0.70 -5.50 -15.35
N ASN A 141 -0.01 -4.67 -16.11
CA ASN A 141 -0.39 -4.95 -17.51
C ASN A 141 -1.17 -6.26 -17.68
N ALA A 142 -1.88 -6.67 -16.62
CA ALA A 142 -2.66 -7.90 -16.65
C ALA A 142 -3.92 -7.74 -17.48
N THR A 143 -4.25 -8.80 -18.21
CA THR A 143 -5.47 -8.92 -19.01
C THR A 143 -6.48 -9.85 -18.33
N LEU A 144 -7.70 -9.95 -18.88
CA LEU A 144 -8.69 -10.93 -18.44
C LEU A 144 -8.18 -12.38 -18.56
N TYR A 145 -7.26 -12.66 -19.49
CA TYR A 145 -6.61 -13.96 -19.56
C TYR A 145 -5.80 -14.25 -18.30
N ASN A 146 -5.00 -13.29 -17.84
CA ASN A 146 -4.24 -13.45 -16.59
C ASN A 146 -5.17 -13.65 -15.40
N PHE A 147 -6.26 -12.88 -15.34
CA PHE A 147 -7.28 -13.04 -14.29
C PHE A 147 -7.85 -14.46 -14.30
N GLY A 148 -8.32 -14.96 -15.45
CA GLY A 148 -8.91 -16.29 -15.57
C GLY A 148 -7.95 -17.42 -15.18
N ILE A 149 -6.67 -17.32 -15.55
CA ILE A 149 -5.65 -18.30 -15.12
C ILE A 149 -5.46 -18.24 -13.60
N LEU A 150 -5.29 -17.04 -13.03
CA LEU A 150 -5.05 -16.85 -11.60
C LEU A 150 -6.26 -17.18 -10.74
N THR A 151 -7.48 -17.14 -11.27
CA THR A 151 -8.70 -17.60 -10.57
C THR A 151 -9.12 -19.02 -10.97
N SER A 152 -8.27 -19.79 -11.66
CA SER A 152 -8.60 -21.16 -12.04
C SER A 152 -8.46 -22.13 -10.86
N ALA A 153 -9.26 -23.20 -10.84
CA ALA A 153 -9.14 -24.26 -9.86
C ALA A 153 -7.74 -24.92 -9.89
N MET A 154 -7.11 -24.98 -11.08
CA MET A 154 -5.76 -25.53 -11.23
C MET A 154 -4.71 -24.64 -10.57
N HIS A 155 -4.81 -23.32 -10.73
CA HIS A 155 -3.91 -22.39 -10.04
C HIS A 155 -4.11 -22.48 -8.51
N MET A 156 -5.34 -22.57 -8.03
CA MET A 156 -5.62 -22.75 -6.60
C MET A 156 -5.05 -24.07 -6.05
N ALA A 157 -5.15 -25.17 -6.81
CA ALA A 157 -4.56 -26.45 -6.43
C ALA A 157 -3.02 -26.35 -6.34
N TRP A 158 -2.39 -25.69 -7.31
CA TRP A 158 -0.95 -25.45 -7.30
C TRP A 158 -0.50 -24.62 -6.09
N VAL A 159 -1.18 -23.50 -5.80
CA VAL A 159 -0.89 -22.65 -4.64
C VAL A 159 -1.00 -23.44 -3.34
N LYS A 160 -2.08 -24.23 -3.18
CA LYS A 160 -2.28 -25.07 -1.99
C LYS A 160 -1.19 -26.13 -1.79
N ALA A 161 -0.67 -26.68 -2.88
CA ALA A 161 0.33 -27.75 -2.85
C ALA A 161 1.78 -27.26 -2.67
N THR A 162 2.10 -26.02 -3.08
CA THR A 162 3.50 -25.59 -3.24
C THR A 162 3.91 -24.34 -2.46
N CYS A 163 2.97 -23.47 -2.08
CA CYS A 163 3.29 -22.20 -1.43
C CYS A 163 3.32 -22.31 0.11
N GLY A 164 4.07 -21.40 0.75
CA GLY A 164 4.14 -21.30 2.21
C GLY A 164 2.83 -20.82 2.86
N ARG A 165 2.68 -21.08 4.16
CA ARG A 165 1.48 -20.72 4.95
C ARG A 165 1.89 -20.00 6.24
N LEU A 166 1.12 -18.97 6.61
CA LEU A 166 1.19 -18.34 7.93
C LEU A 166 0.21 -19.11 8.82
N GLU A 167 0.74 -20.05 9.60
CA GLU A 167 -0.02 -21.04 10.39
C GLU A 167 -0.73 -22.09 9.51
N SER A 168 -0.25 -23.34 9.54
CA SER A 168 -1.03 -24.50 9.09
C SER A 168 -1.72 -25.08 10.32
N ARG A 169 -3.05 -25.07 10.33
CA ARG A 169 -3.85 -25.86 11.28
C ARG A 169 -4.41 -27.08 10.58
#